data_AF-X1EQU1-F1
#
_entry.id   AF-X1EQU1-F1
#
_cell.length_a   1.000
_cell.length_b   1.000
_cell.length_c   1.000
_cell.angle_alpha   90.00
_cell.angle_beta   90.00
_cell.angle_gamma   90.00
#
_symmetry.space_group_name_H-M   'P 1'
#
loop_
_entity.id
_entity.type
_entity.pdbx_description
1 polymer ?
#
loop_
_entity_poly.entity_id
_entity_poly.type
_entity_poly.pdbx_seq_one_letter_code
_entity_poly.pdbx_strand_id
1 'polypeptide(L)'
;MKSGRIRIVPEKGKIDKFTACYARLNDGRQLDIVEYGKEKMAKIYFVRDTVNISGFNNLGIDPFDPSFTEEYLKTQLFKERKKLKIFLKDQRKIAGIGNAYADEILWDAKLSPFKSSDLLS
;
A
#
# COMPACT_ATOMS: atom_id res chain seq x y z
N MET A 1 3.41 0.89 -7.96
CA MET A 1 2.67 1.86 -8.79
C MET A 1 2.57 3.18 -8.05
N LYS A 2 2.98 4.31 -8.63
CA LYS A 2 2.92 5.65 -7.97
C LYS A 2 1.69 6.47 -8.37
N SER A 3 1.15 6.20 -9.55
CA SER A 3 0.18 7.06 -10.25
C SER A 3 -0.85 6.27 -11.05
N GLY A 4 -0.96 4.97 -10.81
CA GLY A 4 -1.89 4.17 -11.59
C GLY A 4 -3.26 4.05 -10.96
N ARG A 5 -4.18 3.56 -11.78
CA ARG A 5 -5.60 3.56 -11.54
C ARG A 5 -6.17 2.25 -12.04
N ILE A 6 -7.16 1.76 -11.33
CA ILE A 6 -8.03 0.69 -11.79
C ILE A 6 -9.35 1.36 -12.20
N ARG A 7 -9.81 1.11 -13.42
CA ARG A 7 -11.08 1.65 -13.92
C ARG A 7 -11.90 0.57 -14.59
N ILE A 8 -13.23 0.64 -14.46
CA ILE A 8 -14.16 -0.13 -15.27
C ILE A 8 -14.71 0.82 -16.32
N VAL A 9 -14.53 0.47 -17.59
CA VAL A 9 -15.00 1.25 -18.73
C VAL A 9 -16.09 0.49 -19.51
N PRO A 10 -17.00 1.20 -20.20
CA PRO A 10 -17.99 0.58 -21.07
C PRO A 10 -17.38 -0.27 -22.19
N GLU A 11 -18.23 -1.03 -22.88
CA GLU A 11 -17.81 -1.94 -23.94
C GLU A 11 -16.94 -1.26 -25.01
N LYS A 12 -15.89 -1.96 -25.46
CA LYS A 12 -14.92 -1.50 -26.47
C LYS A 12 -14.19 -0.20 -26.09
N GLY A 13 -13.94 0.02 -24.79
CA GLY A 13 -13.01 1.05 -24.33
C GLY A 13 -11.69 0.99 -25.11
N LYS A 14 -11.31 2.11 -25.73
CA LYS A 14 -10.06 2.21 -26.49
C LYS A 14 -8.89 1.96 -25.55
N ILE A 15 -8.07 0.95 -25.87
CA ILE A 15 -6.81 0.72 -25.15
C ILE A 15 -5.89 1.90 -25.45
N ASP A 16 -5.55 2.65 -24.41
CA ASP A 16 -4.67 3.82 -24.51
C ASP A 16 -3.21 3.44 -24.22
N LYS A 17 -2.27 4.32 -24.59
CA LYS A 17 -0.82 4.08 -24.40
C LYS A 17 -0.38 3.98 -22.93
N PHE A 18 -1.26 4.30 -21.98
CA PHE A 18 -0.99 4.23 -20.54
C PHE A 18 -1.58 2.95 -19.91
N THR A 19 -2.36 2.19 -20.67
CA THR A 19 -2.94 0.92 -20.23
C THR A 19 -1.82 -0.10 -20.06
N ALA A 20 -1.62 -0.54 -18.82
CA ALA A 20 -0.62 -1.55 -18.47
C ALA A 20 -1.19 -2.97 -18.64
N CYS A 21 -2.47 -3.16 -18.32
CA CYS A 21 -3.20 -4.40 -18.53
C CYS A 21 -4.69 -4.10 -18.61
N TYR A 22 -5.44 -4.93 -19.33
CA TYR A 22 -6.88 -4.89 -19.32
C TYR A 22 -7.47 -6.30 -19.34
N ALA A 23 -8.70 -6.43 -18.87
CA ALA A 23 -9.49 -7.65 -18.95
C ALA A 23 -10.90 -7.33 -19.44
N ARG A 24 -11.44 -8.14 -20.37
CA ARG A 24 -12.85 -8.05 -20.78
C ARG A 24 -13.70 -8.84 -19.81
N LEU A 25 -14.78 -8.22 -19.35
CA LEU A 25 -15.75 -8.82 -18.45
C LEU A 25 -16.86 -9.49 -19.26
N ASN A 26 -17.55 -10.45 -18.64
CA ASN A 26 -18.62 -11.22 -19.29
C ASN A 26 -19.86 -10.38 -19.65
N ASP A 27 -20.05 -9.23 -19.01
CA ASP A 27 -21.11 -8.26 -19.29
C ASP A 27 -20.74 -7.22 -20.37
N GLY A 28 -19.62 -7.45 -21.08
CA GLY A 28 -19.14 -6.58 -22.15
C GLY A 28 -18.27 -5.41 -21.68
N ARG A 29 -18.23 -5.09 -20.38
CA ARG A 29 -17.35 -4.03 -19.85
C ARG A 29 -15.87 -4.43 -19.88
N GLN A 30 -14.99 -3.47 -19.63
CA GLN A 30 -13.53 -3.70 -19.58
C GLN A 30 -12.95 -3.14 -18.27
N LEU A 31 -12.13 -3.95 -17.60
CA LEU A 31 -11.32 -3.54 -16.46
C LEU A 31 -9.94 -3.12 -16.97
N ASP A 32 -9.56 -1.85 -16.79
CA ASP A 32 -8.22 -1.38 -17.12
C ASP A 32 -7.40 -1.13 -15.87
N ILE A 33 -6.15 -1.56 -15.92
CA ILE A 33 -5.07 -1.12 -15.04
C ILE A 33 -4.22 -0.15 -15.85
N VAL A 34 -4.25 1.12 -15.47
CA VAL A 34 -3.56 2.22 -16.17
C VAL A 34 -2.47 2.75 -15.25
N GLU A 35 -1.29 3.08 -15.78
CA GLU A 35 -0.26 3.78 -15.02
C GLU A 35 0.22 5.00 -15.80
N TYR A 36 -0.02 6.20 -15.26
CA TYR A 36 0.38 7.45 -15.91
C TYR A 36 1.83 7.77 -15.56
N GLY A 37 2.69 7.93 -16.55
CA GLY A 37 4.12 8.20 -16.32
C GLY A 37 5.00 7.42 -17.27
N LYS A 38 6.27 7.85 -17.34
CA LYS A 38 7.30 7.22 -18.17
C LYS A 38 7.79 5.91 -17.54
N GLU A 39 7.91 5.87 -16.21
CA GLU A 39 8.28 4.67 -15.46
C GLU A 39 7.02 3.91 -15.05
N LYS A 40 6.97 2.61 -15.38
CA LYS A 40 5.90 1.70 -14.97
C LYS A 40 6.38 0.86 -13.79
N MET A 41 5.62 0.86 -12.69
CA MET A 41 5.93 0.12 -11.46
C MET A 41 4.75 -0.76 -11.02
N ALA A 42 3.67 -0.85 -11.79
CA ALA A 42 2.61 -1.82 -11.57
C ALA A 42 3.15 -3.25 -11.72
N LYS A 43 2.71 -4.16 -10.85
CA LYS A 43 3.00 -5.58 -10.93
C LYS A 43 1.68 -6.33 -10.94
N ILE A 44 1.55 -7.27 -11.87
CA ILE A 44 0.35 -8.10 -12.03
C ILE A 44 0.82 -9.54 -11.94
N TYR A 45 0.17 -10.30 -11.08
CA TYR A 45 0.50 -11.70 -10.81
C TYR A 45 -0.69 -12.56 -11.18
N PHE A 46 -0.46 -13.59 -12.00
CA PHE A 46 -1.44 -14.64 -12.26
C PHE A 46 -0.96 -15.91 -11.55
N VAL A 47 -1.61 -16.24 -10.45
CA VAL A 47 -1.16 -17.29 -9.51
C VAL A 47 -2.35 -18.13 -9.06
N ARG A 48 -2.09 -19.37 -8.64
CA ARG A 48 -3.11 -20.27 -8.05
C ARG A 48 -3.40 -19.93 -6.59
N ASP A 49 -2.38 -19.49 -5.85
CA ASP A 49 -2.46 -18.99 -4.49
C ASP A 49 -1.59 -17.73 -4.33
N THR A 50 -1.91 -16.90 -3.34
CA THR A 50 -1.16 -15.67 -3.05
C THR A 50 0.05 -15.91 -2.14
N VAL A 51 0.24 -17.14 -1.64
CA VAL A 51 1.21 -17.51 -0.61
C VAL A 51 2.65 -17.44 -1.13
N ASN A 52 2.86 -17.39 -2.44
CA ASN A 52 4.18 -17.35 -3.05
C ASN A 52 4.53 -16.03 -3.77
N ILE A 53 3.76 -14.96 -3.55
CA ILE A 53 4.09 -13.66 -4.15
C ILE A 53 5.11 -12.93 -3.27
N SER A 54 6.35 -12.84 -3.76
CA SER A 54 7.41 -12.09 -3.08
C SER A 54 6.97 -10.65 -2.77
N GLY A 55 7.06 -10.27 -1.49
CA GLY A 55 6.62 -8.98 -0.97
C GLY A 55 5.25 -9.00 -0.28
N PHE A 56 4.39 -9.99 -0.53
CA PHE A 56 3.10 -10.11 0.18
C PHE A 56 3.26 -10.83 1.52
N ASN A 57 4.08 -11.88 1.58
CA ASN A 57 4.27 -12.67 2.81
C ASN A 57 4.91 -11.90 3.97
N ASN A 58 5.55 -10.78 3.67
CA ASN A 58 6.27 -9.98 4.67
C ASN A 58 5.51 -8.70 5.06
N LEU A 59 4.26 -8.54 4.62
CA LEU A 59 3.44 -7.40 5.01
C LEU A 59 3.09 -7.50 6.51
N GLY A 60 3.11 -6.34 7.18
CA GLY A 60 2.58 -6.20 8.53
C GLY A 60 1.05 -6.24 8.52
N ILE A 61 0.46 -6.05 9.70
CA ILE A 61 -1.00 -6.04 9.84
C ILE A 61 -1.57 -4.79 9.15
N ASP A 62 -2.73 -4.95 8.50
CA ASP A 62 -3.50 -3.82 7.96
C ASP A 62 -4.10 -2.98 9.12
N PRO A 63 -4.01 -1.65 9.12
CA PRO A 63 -4.54 -0.80 10.19
C PRO A 63 -6.03 -0.98 10.49
N PHE A 64 -6.81 -1.46 9.52
CA PHE A 64 -8.25 -1.72 9.67
C PHE A 64 -8.56 -3.17 10.07
N ASP A 65 -7.55 -4.04 10.12
CA ASP A 65 -7.71 -5.39 10.63
C ASP A 65 -7.95 -5.35 12.16
N PRO A 66 -8.92 -6.10 12.70
CA PRO A 66 -9.19 -6.12 14.14
C PRO A 66 -7.98 -6.54 15.02
N SER A 67 -7.00 -7.24 14.44
CA SER A 67 -5.76 -7.60 15.13
C SER A 67 -4.76 -6.44 15.26
N PHE A 68 -4.98 -5.33 14.55
CA PHE A 68 -4.23 -4.09 14.73
C PHE A 68 -4.65 -3.40 16.03
N THR A 69 -4.04 -3.85 17.13
CA THR A 69 -4.31 -3.37 18.48
C THR A 69 -3.24 -2.39 18.94
N GLU A 70 -3.54 -1.63 20.01
CA GLU A 70 -2.55 -0.79 20.68
C GLU A 70 -1.33 -1.62 21.15
N GLU A 71 -1.56 -2.82 21.66
CA GLU A 71 -0.50 -3.72 22.11
C GLU A 71 0.40 -4.20 20.97
N TYR A 72 -0.19 -4.51 19.80
CA TYR A 72 0.57 -4.78 18.59
C TYR A 72 1.44 -3.58 18.21
N LEU A 73 0.85 -2.37 18.18
CA LEU A 73 1.56 -1.15 17.81
C LEU A 73 2.73 -0.87 18.75
N LYS A 74 2.52 -0.94 20.08
CA LYS A 74 3.58 -0.81 21.09
C LYS A 74 4.67 -1.84 20.86
N THR A 75 4.31 -3.11 20.69
CA THR A 75 5.28 -4.18 20.44
C THR A 75 6.14 -3.90 19.20
N GLN A 76 5.54 -3.38 18.12
CA GLN A 76 6.32 -3.03 16.92
C GLN A 76 7.18 -1.77 17.10
N LEU A 77 6.68 -0.74 17.81
CA LEU A 77 7.40 0.51 18.06
C LEU A 77 8.70 0.31 18.85
N PHE A 78 8.66 -0.56 19.86
CA PHE A 78 9.81 -0.82 20.75
C PHE A 78 10.75 -1.91 20.23
N LYS A 79 10.40 -2.64 19.16
CA LYS A 79 11.22 -3.72 18.61
C LYS A 79 12.52 -3.23 17.95
N GLU A 80 12.53 -2.03 17.40
CA GLU A 80 13.70 -1.46 16.70
C GLU A 80 13.67 0.07 16.78
N ARG A 81 14.84 0.70 16.98
CA ARG A 81 14.94 2.16 17.01
C ARG A 81 14.86 2.75 15.60
N LYS A 82 13.77 3.45 15.28
CA LYS A 82 13.61 4.18 14.01
C LYS A 82 12.95 5.52 14.22
N LYS A 83 13.20 6.46 13.29
CA LYS A 83 12.40 7.68 13.19
C LYS A 83 10.94 7.32 12.92
N LEU A 84 9.99 7.96 13.60
CA LEU A 84 8.57 7.63 13.51
C LEU A 84 8.03 7.62 12.07
N LYS A 85 8.42 8.58 11.23
CA LYS A 85 7.99 8.61 9.83
C LYS A 85 8.51 7.41 9.02
N ILE A 86 9.71 6.92 9.34
CA ILE A 86 10.28 5.72 8.70
C ILE A 86 9.54 4.48 9.21
N PHE A 87 9.28 4.40 10.52
CA PHE A 87 8.52 3.30 11.12
C PHE A 87 7.12 3.16 10.50
N LEU A 88 6.35 4.25 10.44
CA LEU A 88 4.99 4.25 9.90
C LEU A 88 4.92 3.80 8.44
N LYS A 89 5.99 4.02 7.65
CA LYS A 89 6.06 3.61 6.25
C LYS A 89 6.61 2.20 6.04
N ASP A 90 7.13 1.54 7.08
CA ASP A 90 7.67 0.18 6.97
C ASP A 90 6.50 -0.81 6.79
N GLN A 91 6.28 -1.23 5.54
CA GLN A 91 5.17 -2.11 5.17
C GLN A 91 5.20 -3.47 5.87
N ARG A 92 6.33 -3.84 6.49
CA ARG A 92 6.45 -5.07 7.30
C ARG A 92 5.97 -4.91 8.74
N LYS A 93 5.74 -3.66 9.16
CA LYS A 93 5.22 -3.29 10.48
C LYS A 93 3.75 -2.95 10.40
N ILE A 94 3.39 -2.11 9.44
CA ILE A 94 2.01 -1.69 9.22
C ILE A 94 1.81 -1.59 7.71
N ALA A 95 0.94 -2.43 7.17
CA ALA A 95 0.68 -2.44 5.74
C ALA A 95 -0.16 -1.21 5.35
N GLY A 96 0.02 -0.70 4.14
CA GLY A 96 -0.88 0.31 3.56
C GLY A 96 -0.60 1.78 3.95
N ILE A 97 0.16 2.05 5.01
CA ILE A 97 0.53 3.43 5.36
C ILE A 97 1.59 3.96 4.38
N GLY A 98 1.17 4.91 3.54
CA GLY A 98 2.01 5.60 2.58
C GLY A 98 2.63 6.90 3.13
N ASN A 99 3.35 7.63 2.26
CA ASN A 99 4.07 8.84 2.66
C ASN A 99 3.15 9.96 3.18
N ALA A 100 2.04 10.22 2.49
CA ALA A 100 1.08 11.25 2.88
C ALA A 100 0.42 10.91 4.23
N TYR A 101 -0.13 9.70 4.38
CA TYR A 101 -0.76 9.29 5.64
C TYR A 101 0.21 9.25 6.82
N ALA A 102 1.48 8.89 6.61
CA ALA A 102 2.47 8.98 7.67
C ALA A 102 2.66 10.42 8.18
N ASP A 103 2.58 11.42 7.29
CA ASP A 103 2.63 12.83 7.67
C ASP A 103 1.36 13.26 8.42
N GLU A 104 0.18 12.90 7.91
CA GLU A 104 -1.11 13.23 8.55
C GLU A 104 -1.23 12.60 9.95
N ILE A 105 -0.85 11.32 10.11
CA ILE A 105 -0.85 10.63 11.41
C ILE A 105 0.05 11.36 12.42
N LEU A 106 1.26 11.74 12.00
CA LEU A 106 2.21 12.42 12.89
C LEU A 106 1.78 13.84 13.22
N TRP A 107 1.17 14.53 12.27
CA TRP A 107 0.60 15.85 12.48
C TRP A 107 -0.54 15.79 13.49
N ASP A 108 -1.50 14.88 13.31
CA ASP A 108 -2.64 14.69 14.21
C ASP A 108 -2.19 14.28 15.62
N ALA A 109 -1.23 13.35 15.71
CA ALA A 109 -0.61 12.95 16.98
C ALA A 109 0.34 14.00 17.59
N LYS A 110 0.62 15.11 16.89
CA LYS A 110 1.56 16.17 17.28
C LYS A 110 2.97 15.63 17.58
N LEU A 111 3.42 14.65 16.81
CA LEU A 111 4.72 14.01 16.96
C LEU A 111 5.69 14.45 15.85
N SER A 112 6.93 14.75 16.24
CA SER A 112 7.98 15.03 15.25
C SER A 112 8.25 13.78 14.40
N PRO A 113 8.33 13.90 13.05
CA PRO A 113 8.69 12.78 12.18
C PRO A 113 10.09 12.23 12.44
N PHE A 114 10.94 13.02 13.12
CA PHE A 114 12.30 12.65 13.48
C PHE A 114 12.44 12.07 14.88
N LYS A 115 11.36 12.07 15.70
CA LYS A 115 11.37 11.43 17.02
C LYS A 115 11.63 9.93 16.85
N SER A 116 12.39 9.35 17.77
CA SER A 116 12.65 7.90 17.77
C SER A 116 11.42 7.15 18.30
N SER A 117 11.12 6.00 17.72
CA SER A 117 9.96 5.16 18.04
C SER A 117 9.96 4.66 19.48
N ASP A 118 11.14 4.37 20.03
CA ASP A 118 11.35 3.87 21.38
C ASP A 118 11.23 4.97 22.47
N LEU A 119 10.99 6.22 22.09
CA LEU A 119 10.80 7.36 23.01
C LEU A 119 9.34 7.78 23.13
N LEU A 120 8.42 6.93 22.67
CA LEU A 120 6.99 7.06 22.96
C LEU A 120 6.67 6.35 24.28
N SER A 121 5.73 6.90 25.05
CA SER A 121 5.20 6.36 26.30
C SER A 121 3.97 5.50 26.05
#